data_AF-M7Z6M8-F1
#
_entry.id   AF-M7Z6M8-F1
#
_cell.length_a   1.000
_cell.length_b   1.000
_cell.length_c   1.000
_cell.angle_alpha   90.00
_cell.angle_beta   90.00
_cell.angle_gamma   90.00
#
_symmetry.space_group_name_H-M   'P 1'
#
loop_
_entity.id
_entity.type
_entity.pdbx_description
1 polymer ?
#
loop_
_entity_poly.entity_id
_entity_poly.type
_entity_poly.pdbx_seq_one_letter_code
_entity_poly.pdbx_strand_id
1 'polypeptide(L)'
;MVPNGNNDNNNAAKDYRDPPPAPLINAGELGKWSLWRAVIAEFTATLLFVYVTVATVIGHKRQTDATVGCGGAGILGIAWAFGGMIFVLVYCTAGVSGGHINPAVTFGLLLARKVSLVRALLYMVGQCLGAMCGAGLVRAVHGAQV
;
A
#
# COMPACT_ATOMS: atom_id res chain seq x y z
N MET A 1 8.26 -52.52 -29.84
CA MET A 1 9.33 -52.41 -28.83
C MET A 1 9.78 -50.96 -28.81
N VAL A 2 9.22 -50.17 -27.89
CA VAL A 2 9.55 -48.74 -27.71
C VAL A 2 10.56 -48.64 -26.57
N PRO A 3 11.74 -48.01 -26.75
CA PRO A 3 12.75 -47.91 -25.71
C PRO A 3 12.42 -46.87 -24.62
N ASN A 4 12.92 -47.20 -23.43
CA ASN A 4 12.84 -46.57 -22.12
C ASN A 4 13.27 -45.08 -22.10
N GLY A 5 12.39 -44.20 -21.59
CA GLY A 5 12.65 -42.78 -21.36
C GLY A 5 12.78 -42.49 -19.88
N ASN A 6 14.03 -42.22 -19.50
CA ASN A 6 14.57 -41.77 -18.21
C ASN A 6 13.61 -41.12 -17.19
N ASN A 7 13.80 -41.60 -15.96
CA ASN A 7 13.63 -40.94 -14.66
C ASN A 7 13.80 -39.41 -14.68
N ASP A 8 12.71 -38.68 -14.91
CA ASP A 8 12.64 -37.26 -14.61
C ASP A 8 12.47 -37.08 -13.10
N ASN A 9 13.61 -36.96 -12.43
CA ASN A 9 13.71 -36.53 -11.04
C ASN A 9 12.86 -35.26 -10.86
N ASN A 10 11.72 -35.40 -10.19
CA ASN A 10 10.81 -34.33 -9.76
C ASN A 10 11.46 -33.40 -8.72
N ASN A 11 12.57 -32.78 -9.09
CA ASN A 11 13.11 -31.57 -8.51
C ASN A 11 13.13 -30.51 -9.63
N ALA A 12 11.93 -30.17 -10.12
CA ALA A 12 11.69 -28.85 -10.69
C ALA A 12 12.03 -27.84 -9.59
N ALA A 13 13.29 -27.42 -9.58
CA ALA A 13 13.82 -26.40 -8.72
C ALA A 13 12.89 -25.19 -8.77
N LYS A 14 12.56 -24.65 -7.61
CA LYS A 14 11.85 -23.37 -7.50
C LYS A 14 12.67 -22.32 -8.26
N ASP A 15 12.27 -21.99 -9.49
CA ASP A 15 13.01 -21.10 -10.39
C ASP A 15 12.91 -19.61 -9.98
N TYR A 16 12.39 -19.33 -8.78
CA TYR A 16 12.47 -18.02 -8.16
C TYR A 16 13.89 -17.77 -7.65
N ARG A 17 14.70 -17.14 -8.49
CA ARG A 17 15.94 -16.51 -8.04
C ARG A 17 15.62 -15.11 -7.56
N ASP A 18 15.98 -14.82 -6.32
CA ASP A 18 15.89 -13.47 -5.81
C ASP A 18 16.68 -12.52 -6.72
N PRO A 19 16.10 -11.37 -7.11
CA PRO A 19 16.85 -10.35 -7.83
C PRO A 19 18.03 -9.89 -6.97
N PRO A 20 19.15 -9.51 -7.61
CA PRO A 20 20.32 -9.02 -6.88
C PRO A 20 19.93 -7.84 -5.99
N PRO A 21 20.56 -7.71 -4.81
CA PRO A 21 20.22 -6.65 -3.85
C PRO A 21 20.35 -5.27 -4.50
N ALA A 22 19.33 -4.43 -4.30
CA ALA A 22 19.27 -3.11 -4.88
C ALA A 22 20.47 -2.25 -4.43
N PRO A 23 21.09 -1.46 -5.33
CA PRO A 23 22.09 -0.49 -4.93
C PRO A 23 21.51 0.48 -3.90
N LEU A 24 22.23 0.68 -2.79
CA LEU A 24 21.76 1.54 -1.70
C LEU A 24 21.49 2.98 -2.19
N ILE A 25 22.35 3.49 -3.06
CA ILE A 25 22.23 4.83 -3.65
C ILE A 25 22.21 4.68 -5.17
N ASN A 26 21.11 5.08 -5.80
CA ASN A 26 20.97 5.11 -7.25
C ASN A 26 20.35 6.45 -7.68
N ALA A 27 21.15 7.52 -7.68
CA ALA A 27 20.70 8.87 -8.02
C ALA A 27 20.20 8.98 -9.48
N GLY A 28 20.64 8.10 -10.38
CA GLY A 28 20.16 8.02 -11.76
C GLY A 28 18.69 7.61 -11.87
N GLU A 29 18.08 7.14 -10.78
CA GLU A 29 16.65 6.82 -10.72
C GLU A 29 15.76 8.08 -10.69
N LEU A 30 16.28 9.22 -10.22
CA LEU A 30 15.55 10.49 -10.12
C LEU A 30 15.08 11.03 -11.48
N GLY A 31 15.82 10.75 -12.55
CA GLY A 31 15.47 11.15 -13.90
C GLY A 31 14.45 10.24 -14.59
N LYS A 32 14.04 9.13 -13.96
CA LYS A 32 13.14 8.15 -14.59
C LYS A 32 11.68 8.55 -14.39
N TRP A 33 10.94 8.62 -15.49
CA TRP A 33 9.49 8.84 -15.48
C TRP A 33 8.72 7.80 -14.66
N SER A 34 9.21 6.56 -14.60
CA SER A 34 8.58 5.50 -13.79
C SER A 34 8.68 5.78 -12.29
N LEU A 35 9.72 6.46 -11.80
CA LEU A 35 9.84 6.83 -10.40
C LEU A 35 8.77 7.85 -10.02
N TRP A 36 8.60 8.90 -10.82
CA TRP A 36 7.59 9.92 -10.57
C TRP A 36 6.17 9.36 -10.62
N ARG A 37 5.88 8.49 -11.60
CA ARG A 37 4.60 7.76 -11.64
C ARG A 37 4.38 6.91 -10.38
N ALA A 38 5.42 6.25 -9.89
CA ALA A 38 5.33 5.46 -8.68
C ALA A 38 5.11 6.31 -7.42
N VAL A 39 5.77 7.46 -7.30
CA VAL A 39 5.56 8.41 -6.18
C VAL A 39 4.13 8.95 -6.20
N ILE A 40 3.59 9.29 -7.38
CA ILE A 40 2.19 9.73 -7.52
C ILE A 40 1.22 8.61 -7.14
N ALA A 41 1.53 7.36 -7.52
CA ALA A 41 0.73 6.20 -7.14
C ALA A 41 0.70 6.00 -5.60
N GLU A 42 1.86 6.06 -4.94
CA GLU A 42 1.96 5.97 -3.48
C GLU A 42 1.24 7.13 -2.75
N PHE A 43 1.37 8.35 -3.27
CA PHE A 43 0.62 9.51 -2.76
C PHE A 43 -0.89 9.29 -2.86
N THR A 44 -1.37 8.91 -4.05
CA THR A 44 -2.81 8.75 -4.33
C THR A 44 -3.40 7.59 -3.54
N ALA A 45 -2.68 6.47 -3.46
CA ALA A 45 -3.11 5.32 -2.68
C ALA A 45 -3.17 5.65 -1.18
N THR A 46 -2.17 6.33 -0.64
CA THR A 46 -2.18 6.71 0.79
C THR A 46 -3.26 7.75 1.09
N LEU A 47 -3.52 8.68 0.16
CA LEU A 47 -4.63 9.63 0.25
C LEU A 47 -5.98 8.91 0.34
N LEU A 48 -6.24 7.96 -0.58
CA LEU A 48 -7.49 7.20 -0.59
C LEU A 48 -7.61 6.29 0.64
N PHE A 49 -6.51 5.68 1.06
CA PHE A 49 -6.46 4.84 2.26
C PHE A 49 -6.90 5.62 3.51
N VAL A 50 -6.26 6.77 3.76
CA VAL A 50 -6.58 7.60 4.94
C VAL A 50 -7.97 8.22 4.80
N TYR A 51 -8.36 8.68 3.61
CA TYR A 51 -9.69 9.24 3.39
C TYR A 51 -10.80 8.25 3.76
N VAL A 52 -10.77 7.04 3.18
CA VAL A 52 -11.84 6.04 3.39
C VAL A 52 -11.86 5.57 4.84
N THR A 53 -10.71 5.20 5.40
CA THR A 53 -10.64 4.64 6.76
C THR A 53 -11.05 5.65 7.83
N VAL A 54 -10.57 6.89 7.74
CA VAL A 54 -10.94 7.95 8.69
C VAL A 54 -12.40 8.36 8.51
N ALA A 55 -12.90 8.44 7.28
CA ALA A 55 -14.32 8.70 7.04
C ALA A 55 -15.22 7.60 7.64
N THR A 56 -14.84 6.32 7.54
CA THR A 56 -15.58 5.22 8.18
C THR A 56 -15.60 5.36 9.70
N VAL A 57 -14.48 5.72 10.33
CA VAL A 57 -14.39 5.91 11.79
C VAL A 57 -15.25 7.09 12.25
N ILE A 58 -15.18 8.23 11.55
CA ILE A 58 -15.99 9.41 11.88
C ILE A 58 -17.47 9.15 11.63
N GLY A 59 -17.83 8.51 10.52
CA GLY A 59 -19.21 8.13 10.20
C GLY A 59 -19.79 7.20 11.28
N HIS A 60 -19.02 6.24 11.76
CA HIS A 60 -19.44 5.37 12.85
C HIS A 60 -19.63 6.16 14.17
N LYS A 61 -18.73 7.09 14.50
CA LYS A 61 -18.87 7.93 15.70
C LYS A 61 -20.06 8.90 15.64
N ARG A 62 -20.42 9.37 14.44
CA ARG A 62 -21.51 10.34 14.24
C ARG A 62 -22.89 9.74 14.30
N GLN A 63 -23.00 8.42 14.36
CA GLN A 63 -24.30 7.79 14.37
C GLN A 63 -25.02 8.07 15.69
N THR A 64 -26.06 8.91 15.62
CA THR A 64 -26.82 9.42 16.77
C THR A 64 -27.98 8.53 17.20
N ASP A 65 -28.29 7.48 16.44
CA ASP A 65 -29.40 6.58 16.75
C ASP A 65 -28.97 5.52 17.78
N ALA A 66 -29.01 5.90 19.07
CA ALA A 66 -28.79 4.98 20.19
C ALA A 66 -29.92 3.94 20.33
N THR A 67 -31.07 4.15 19.66
CA THR A 67 -32.22 3.24 19.69
C THR A 67 -31.96 1.97 18.87
N VAL A 68 -31.05 2.04 17.89
CA VAL A 68 -30.54 0.90 17.13
C VAL A 68 -29.04 0.80 17.41
N GLY A 69 -28.67 0.26 18.57
CA GLY A 69 -27.27 0.07 18.99
C GLY A 69 -26.37 -0.68 17.99
N CYS A 70 -26.95 -1.24 16.91
CA CYS A 70 -26.29 -1.93 15.81
C CYS A 70 -26.37 -1.23 14.44
N GLY A 71 -26.83 0.02 14.33
CA GLY A 71 -27.12 0.64 13.02
C GLY A 71 -25.89 1.00 12.17
N GLY A 72 -24.67 0.82 12.70
CA GLY A 72 -23.45 1.34 12.11
C GLY A 72 -22.50 0.23 11.71
N ALA A 73 -21.46 0.59 10.95
CA ALA A 73 -20.44 -0.34 10.50
C ALA A 73 -19.83 -1.16 11.65
N GLY A 74 -19.81 -0.61 12.87
CA GLY A 74 -19.24 -1.26 14.05
C GLY A 74 -17.73 -1.41 13.94
N ILE A 75 -17.11 -1.99 14.97
CA ILE A 75 -15.66 -2.25 14.94
C ILE A 75 -15.27 -3.22 13.81
N LEU A 76 -16.16 -4.15 13.46
CA LEU A 76 -15.97 -5.10 12.36
C LEU A 76 -15.91 -4.39 11.00
N GLY A 77 -16.82 -3.44 10.74
CA GLY A 77 -16.83 -2.66 9.52
C GLY A 77 -15.64 -1.71 9.42
N ILE A 78 -15.20 -1.13 10.55
CA ILE A 78 -13.94 -0.36 10.60
C ILE A 78 -12.76 -1.28 10.23
N ALA A 79 -12.66 -2.47 10.83
CA ALA A 79 -11.58 -3.42 10.50
C ALA A 79 -11.60 -3.82 9.01
N TRP A 80 -12.78 -4.05 8.44
CA TRP A 80 -12.94 -4.32 7.01
C TRP A 80 -12.55 -3.14 6.13
N ALA A 81 -12.82 -1.90 6.55
CA ALA A 81 -12.38 -0.72 5.80
C ALA A 81 -10.86 -0.63 5.76
N PHE A 82 -10.16 -0.85 6.87
CA PHE A 82 -8.70 -0.86 6.90
C PHE A 82 -8.11 -2.00 6.06
N GLY A 83 -8.53 -3.25 6.31
CA GLY A 83 -8.00 -4.41 5.60
C GLY A 83 -8.36 -4.43 4.11
N GLY A 84 -9.62 -4.13 3.79
CA GLY A 84 -10.13 -4.09 2.42
C GLY A 84 -9.48 -3.00 1.58
N MET A 85 -9.26 -1.80 2.15
CA MET A 85 -8.56 -0.74 1.43
C MET A 85 -7.11 -1.08 1.15
N ILE A 86 -6.38 -1.67 2.09
CA ILE A 86 -5.01 -2.16 1.82
C ILE A 86 -5.03 -3.20 0.71
N PHE A 87 -5.93 -4.18 0.77
CA PHE A 87 -6.05 -5.21 -0.27
C PHE A 87 -6.25 -4.60 -1.68
N VAL A 88 -7.24 -3.72 -1.82
CA VAL A 88 -7.57 -3.08 -3.11
C VAL A 88 -6.42 -2.19 -3.59
N LEU A 89 -5.89 -1.33 -2.73
CA LEU A 89 -4.86 -0.37 -3.12
C LEU A 89 -3.53 -1.05 -3.48
N VAL A 90 -3.12 -2.06 -2.72
CA VAL A 90 -1.93 -2.86 -3.05
C VAL A 90 -2.14 -3.55 -4.38
N TYR A 91 -3.30 -4.18 -4.61
CA TYR A 91 -3.62 -4.81 -5.89
C TYR A 91 -3.49 -3.85 -7.07
N CYS A 92 -4.02 -2.63 -6.94
CA CYS A 92 -3.95 -1.61 -7.99
C CYS A 92 -2.55 -1.04 -8.20
N THR A 93 -1.75 -0.90 -7.14
CA THR A 93 -0.46 -0.17 -7.18
C THR A 93 0.77 -1.08 -7.24
N ALA A 94 0.62 -2.39 -7.00
CA ALA A 94 1.72 -3.35 -7.04
C ALA A 94 2.50 -3.32 -8.36
N GLY A 95 1.81 -3.22 -9.50
CA GLY A 95 2.45 -3.14 -10.83
C GLY A 95 3.07 -1.79 -11.18
N VAL A 96 2.85 -0.75 -10.37
CA VAL A 96 3.32 0.62 -10.65
C VAL A 96 4.40 1.05 -9.66
N SER A 97 4.12 0.97 -8.36
CA SER A 97 5.04 1.42 -7.30
C SER A 97 5.61 0.29 -6.44
N GLY A 98 4.97 -0.88 -6.45
CA GLY A 98 5.20 -1.96 -5.48
C GLY A 98 4.17 -1.99 -4.35
N GLY A 99 3.27 -0.99 -4.28
CA GLY A 99 2.13 -0.95 -3.37
C GLY A 99 2.52 -0.93 -1.89
N HIS A 100 3.41 -0.01 -1.49
CA HIS A 100 3.85 0.04 -0.10
C HIS A 100 2.82 0.72 0.80
N ILE A 101 2.30 1.89 0.39
CA ILE A 101 1.24 2.70 1.02
C ILE A 101 1.56 3.13 2.47
N ASN A 102 2.73 2.72 2.97
CA ASN A 102 3.12 2.80 4.37
C ASN A 102 4.64 3.03 4.46
N PRO A 103 5.07 4.07 5.21
CA PRO A 103 6.47 4.33 5.46
C PRO A 103 7.21 3.16 6.11
N ALA A 104 6.56 2.42 7.03
CA ALA A 104 7.16 1.27 7.71
C ALA A 104 7.41 0.09 6.75
N VAL A 105 6.50 -0.16 5.81
CA VAL A 105 6.67 -1.19 4.77
C VAL A 105 7.82 -0.79 3.83
N THR A 106 7.84 0.47 3.41
CA THR A 106 8.93 1.02 2.59
C THR A 106 10.28 0.91 3.29
N PHE A 107 10.33 1.21 4.58
CA PHE A 107 11.54 1.09 5.38
C PHE A 107 11.99 -0.37 5.55
N GLY A 108 11.05 -1.30 5.80
CA GLY A 108 11.37 -2.73 5.86
C GLY A 108 11.99 -3.25 4.56
N LEU A 109 11.44 -2.83 3.41
CA LEU A 109 11.97 -3.19 2.09
C LEU A 109 13.32 -2.53 1.77
N LEU A 110 13.57 -1.34 2.31
CA LEU A 110 14.88 -0.70 2.26
C LEU A 110 15.92 -1.52 3.06
N LEU A 111 15.58 -1.95 4.28
CA LEU A 111 16.46 -2.80 5.11
C LEU A 111 16.73 -4.15 4.45
N ALA A 112 15.73 -4.72 3.77
CA ALA A 112 15.86 -5.94 2.99
C ALA A 112 16.62 -5.74 1.64
N ARG A 113 17.10 -4.53 1.35
CA ARG A 113 17.75 -4.14 0.08
C ARG A 113 16.92 -4.50 -1.16
N LYS A 114 15.59 -4.42 -1.05
CA LYS A 114 14.66 -4.58 -2.18
C LYS A 114 14.33 -3.24 -2.84
N VAL A 115 14.65 -2.12 -2.19
CA VAL A 115 14.35 -0.75 -2.63
C VAL A 115 15.57 0.15 -2.39
N SER A 116 15.84 1.11 -3.29
CA SER A 116 16.92 2.10 -3.14
C SER A 116 16.59 3.16 -2.09
N LEU A 117 17.60 3.75 -1.44
CA LEU A 117 17.38 4.77 -0.40
C LEU A 117 16.62 5.99 -0.95
N VAL A 118 16.95 6.43 -2.17
CA VAL A 118 16.32 7.57 -2.83
C VAL A 118 14.83 7.31 -3.08
N ARG A 119 14.50 6.14 -3.63
CA ARG A 119 13.10 5.74 -3.85
C ARG A 119 12.34 5.62 -2.53
N ALA A 120 12.96 5.04 -1.51
CA ALA A 120 12.35 4.88 -0.19
C ALA A 120 11.99 6.23 0.43
N LEU A 121 12.91 7.20 0.42
CA LEU A 121 12.65 8.54 0.96
C LEU A 121 11.53 9.27 0.21
N LEU A 122 11.54 9.22 -1.13
CA LEU A 122 10.49 9.84 -1.93
C LEU A 122 9.11 9.20 -1.70
N TYR A 123 9.07 7.88 -1.52
CA TYR A 123 7.83 7.19 -1.18
C TYR A 123 7.32 7.60 0.20
N MET A 124 8.19 7.66 1.21
CA MET A 124 7.79 8.09 2.56
C MET A 124 7.24 9.52 2.57
N VAL A 125 7.87 10.44 1.84
CA VAL A 125 7.36 11.81 1.67
C VAL A 125 6.01 11.81 0.97
N GLY A 126 5.88 11.08 -0.15
CA GLY A 126 4.61 10.95 -0.87
C GLY A 126 3.48 10.35 -0.03
N GLN A 127 3.78 9.33 0.77
CA GLN A 127 2.84 8.68 1.69
C GLN A 127 2.39 9.66 2.79
N CYS A 128 3.32 10.39 3.43
CA CYS A 128 2.99 11.38 4.45
C CYS A 128 2.13 12.53 3.88
N LEU A 129 2.49 13.05 2.71
CA LEU A 129 1.69 14.08 2.03
C LEU A 129 0.30 13.56 1.67
N GLY A 130 0.21 12.33 1.14
CA GLY A 130 -1.05 11.68 0.81
C GLY A 130 -1.94 11.52 2.03
N ALA A 131 -1.38 11.04 3.14
CA ALA A 131 -2.09 10.91 4.42
C ALA A 131 -2.63 12.24 4.94
N MET A 132 -1.83 13.31 4.89
CA MET A 132 -2.27 14.65 5.29
C MET A 132 -3.41 15.17 4.39
N CYS A 133 -3.31 15.00 3.08
CA CYS A 133 -4.37 15.36 2.14
C CYS A 133 -5.65 14.54 2.37
N GLY A 134 -5.52 13.23 2.61
CA GLY A 134 -6.65 12.35 2.90
C GLY A 134 -7.39 12.77 4.17
N ALA A 135 -6.66 13.01 5.27
CA ALA A 135 -7.25 13.52 6.51
C ALA A 135 -7.87 14.92 6.34
N GLY A 136 -7.20 15.81 5.60
CA GLY A 136 -7.70 17.14 5.28
C GLY A 136 -9.01 17.10 4.48
N LEU A 137 -9.13 16.21 3.49
CA LEU A 137 -10.36 15.99 2.73
C LEU A 137 -11.50 15.50 3.62
N VAL A 138 -11.23 14.56 4.53
CA VAL A 138 -12.25 14.09 5.47
C VAL A 138 -12.76 15.25 6.33
N ARG A 139 -11.85 16.07 6.87
CA ARG A 139 -12.20 17.27 7.66
C ARG A 139 -12.99 18.29 6.84
N ALA A 140 -12.63 18.50 5.57
CA ALA A 140 -13.34 19.42 4.69
C ALA A 140 -14.78 18.94 4.40
N VAL A 141 -14.96 17.64 4.14
CA VAL A 141 -16.27 17.04 3.83
C VAL A 141 -17.16 16.92 5.07
N HIS A 142 -16.59 16.57 6.23
CA HIS A 142 -17.37 16.34 7.45
C HIS A 142 -17.53 17.59 8.34
N GLY A 143 -16.92 18.73 7.95
CA GLY A 143 -16.91 19.97 8.73
C GLY A 143 -15.94 19.90 9.91
N ALA A 144 -15.60 21.06 10.49
CA ALA A 144 -14.60 21.27 11.55
C ALA A 144 -14.99 20.68 12.93
N GLN A 145 -15.38 19.42 13.00
CA GLN A 145 -15.73 18.70 14.22
C GLN A 145 -14.86 17.46 14.44
N VAL A 146 -13.62 17.52 13.94
CA VAL A 146 -12.49 16.69 14.39
C VAL A 146 -11.73 17.47 15.46
#